data_AF-A0A210Q9L4-F1
#
_entry.id   AF-A0A210Q9L4-F1
#
_cell.length_a   1.000
_cell.length_b   1.000
_cell.length_c   1.000
_cell.angle_alpha   90.00
_cell.angle_beta   90.00
_cell.angle_gamma   90.00
#
_symmetry.space_group_name_H-M   'P 1'
#
loop_
_entity.id
_entity.type
_entity.pdbx_description
1 polymer ?
#
loop_
_entity_poly.entity_id
_entity_poly.type
_entity_poly.pdbx_seq_one_letter_code
_entity_poly.pdbx_strand_id
1 'polypeptide(L)'
;METDKRLSQAHAIAETRDRKTQFYDSWSKLFDQDMLSDGYSGPSMAADAVAGLYPGDRENVHILDIAAGTGFVGEQLAKHGFVKVDALDPSQGMLDKAKAKGVYQTLICSYFDEKKLDIAPGQCN
;
A
#
# COMPACT_ATOMS: atom_id res chain seq x y z
N MET A 1 -5.99 6.18 -23.06
CA MET A 1 -6.94 5.10 -22.72
C MET A 1 -7.65 5.45 -21.41
N GLU A 2 -8.64 4.64 -20.98
CA GLU A 2 -9.41 4.89 -19.74
C GLU A 2 -8.52 4.93 -18.48
N THR A 3 -7.42 4.18 -18.48
CA THR A 3 -6.35 4.17 -17.46
C THR A 3 -5.69 5.55 -17.31
N ASP A 4 -5.23 6.16 -18.41
CA ASP A 4 -4.61 7.50 -18.40
C ASP A 4 -5.55 8.57 -17.81
N LYS A 5 -6.86 8.44 -18.05
CA LYS A 5 -7.87 9.34 -17.48
C LYS A 5 -7.95 9.22 -15.96
N ARG A 6 -7.95 7.99 -15.41
CA ARG A 6 -8.00 7.77 -13.95
C ARG A 6 -6.71 8.23 -13.27
N LEU A 7 -5.55 7.97 -13.88
CA LEU A 7 -4.26 8.48 -13.41
C LEU A 7 -4.22 10.02 -13.40
N SER A 8 -4.65 10.65 -14.48
CA SER A 8 -4.75 12.11 -14.55
C SER A 8 -5.69 12.66 -13.48
N GLN A 9 -6.84 12.01 -13.26
CA GLN A 9 -7.80 12.40 -12.23
C GLN A 9 -7.22 12.23 -10.82
N ALA A 10 -6.53 11.13 -10.54
CA ALA A 10 -5.87 10.90 -9.25
C ALA A 10 -4.89 12.03 -8.90
N HIS A 11 -4.15 12.53 -9.89
CA HIS A 11 -3.21 13.64 -9.73
C HIS A 11 -3.90 15.01 -9.68
N ALA A 12 -5.05 15.16 -10.36
CA ALA A 12 -5.80 16.42 -10.43
C ALA A 12 -6.78 16.63 -9.27
N ILE A 13 -7.08 15.59 -8.47
CA ILE A 13 -7.87 15.75 -7.23
C ILE A 13 -7.04 16.56 -6.22
N ALA A 14 -7.21 17.89 -6.30
CA ALA A 14 -6.75 18.88 -5.33
C ALA A 14 -7.72 19.04 -4.14
N GLU A 15 -8.81 18.27 -4.13
CA GLU A 15 -9.90 18.39 -3.16
C GLU A 15 -9.74 17.53 -1.91
N THR A 16 -10.63 17.76 -0.94
CA THR A 16 -10.61 17.23 0.43
C THR A 16 -10.22 15.75 0.51
N ARG A 17 -9.54 15.39 1.61
CA ARG A 17 -9.12 14.01 1.94
C ARG A 17 -10.20 12.99 1.58
N ASP A 18 -11.43 13.20 2.06
CA ASP A 18 -12.55 12.28 1.82
C ASP A 18 -12.85 12.01 0.34
N ARG A 19 -12.79 13.03 -0.53
CA ARG A 19 -13.01 12.83 -1.98
C ARG A 19 -11.89 12.01 -2.60
N LYS A 20 -10.66 12.20 -2.14
CA LYS A 20 -9.51 11.41 -2.60
C LYS A 20 -9.64 9.95 -2.18
N THR A 21 -10.03 9.69 -0.93
CA THR A 21 -10.33 8.34 -0.43
C THR A 21 -11.41 7.67 -1.28
N GLN A 22 -12.56 8.33 -1.48
CA GLN A 22 -13.68 7.78 -2.24
C GLN A 22 -13.30 7.46 -3.69
N PHE A 23 -12.46 8.29 -4.30
CA PHE A 23 -11.95 8.03 -5.64
C PHE A 23 -11.14 6.72 -5.68
N TYR A 24 -10.17 6.56 -4.79
CA TYR A 24 -9.37 5.34 -4.72
C TYR A 24 -10.20 4.10 -4.32
N ASP A 25 -11.17 4.24 -3.41
CA ASP A 25 -12.12 3.18 -3.08
C ASP A 25 -12.85 2.68 -4.34
N SER A 26 -13.35 3.60 -5.16
CA SER A 26 -14.04 3.28 -6.40
C SER A 26 -13.13 2.64 -7.45
N TRP A 27 -11.87 3.06 -7.49
CA TRP A 27 -10.88 2.59 -8.46
C TRP A 27 -10.26 1.24 -8.07
N SER A 28 -10.26 0.87 -6.79
CA SER A 28 -9.66 -0.36 -6.24
C SER A 28 -9.93 -1.65 -7.04
N LYS A 29 -11.11 -1.78 -7.64
CA LYS A 29 -11.50 -2.97 -8.42
C LYS A 29 -10.74 -3.11 -9.74
N LEU A 30 -10.32 -2.00 -10.33
CA LEU A 30 -9.64 -1.92 -11.63
C LEU A 30 -8.18 -1.51 -11.49
N PHE A 31 -7.77 -1.04 -10.32
CA PHE A 31 -6.44 -0.50 -10.07
C PHE A 31 -5.33 -1.46 -10.48
N ASP A 32 -5.40 -2.73 -10.07
CA ASP A 32 -4.35 -3.71 -10.39
C ASP A 32 -4.23 -3.94 -11.90
N GLN A 33 -5.36 -4.02 -12.60
CA GLN A 33 -5.37 -4.18 -14.06
C GLN A 33 -4.76 -2.95 -14.75
N ASP A 34 -5.18 -1.76 -14.31
CA ASP A 34 -4.70 -0.48 -14.84
C ASP A 34 -3.17 -0.36 -14.65
N MET A 35 -2.67 -0.61 -13.44
CA MET A 35 -1.24 -0.43 -13.14
C MET A 35 -0.32 -1.53 -13.70
N LEU A 36 -0.77 -2.79 -13.79
CA LEU A 36 0.03 -3.87 -14.37
C LEU A 36 0.24 -3.67 -15.88
N SER A 37 -0.73 -3.07 -16.56
CA SER A 37 -0.62 -2.79 -18.00
C SER A 37 0.44 -1.74 -18.34
N ASP A 38 0.75 -0.85 -17.39
CA ASP A 38 1.73 0.23 -17.55
C ASP A 38 3.15 -0.13 -17.09
N GLY A 39 3.39 -1.39 -16.68
CA GLY A 39 4.72 -1.84 -16.25
C GLY A 39 5.19 -1.19 -14.94
N TYR A 40 4.26 -0.98 -14.00
CA TYR A 40 4.51 -0.28 -12.73
C TYR A 40 5.62 -0.92 -11.88
N SER A 41 6.86 -0.41 -12.01
CA SER A 41 8.07 -0.95 -11.39
C SER A 41 8.40 -0.36 -10.01
N GLY A 42 7.70 0.70 -9.60
CA GLY A 42 7.89 1.35 -8.30
C GLY A 42 7.87 0.36 -7.12
N PRO A 43 6.90 -0.58 -7.05
CA PRO A 43 6.84 -1.56 -5.97
C PRO A 43 8.08 -2.45 -5.84
N SER A 44 8.61 -2.97 -6.96
CA SER A 44 9.82 -3.79 -6.94
C SER A 44 11.04 -2.96 -6.55
N MET A 45 11.18 -1.74 -7.08
CA MET A 45 12.31 -0.87 -6.75
C MET A 45 12.35 -0.51 -5.26
N ALA A 46 11.19 -0.23 -4.66
CA ALA A 46 11.09 0.03 -3.22
C ALA A 46 11.50 -1.18 -2.40
N ALA A 47 10.98 -2.37 -2.73
CA ALA A 47 11.30 -3.60 -2.01
C ALA A 47 12.78 -4.00 -2.16
N ASP A 48 13.37 -3.84 -3.35
CA ASP A 48 14.79 -4.09 -3.61
C ASP A 48 15.68 -3.15 -2.78
N ALA A 49 15.32 -1.87 -2.69
CA ALA A 49 16.05 -0.91 -1.88
C ALA A 49 16.04 -1.29 -0.40
N VAL A 50 14.87 -1.67 0.15
CA VAL A 50 14.76 -2.15 1.54
C VAL A 50 15.55 -3.44 1.73
N ALA A 51 15.42 -4.41 0.82
CA ALA A 51 16.15 -5.67 0.88
C ALA A 51 17.68 -5.49 0.86
N GLY A 52 18.18 -4.47 0.17
CA GLY A 52 19.60 -4.10 0.14
C GLY A 52 20.13 -3.57 1.48
N LEU A 53 19.27 -2.95 2.30
CA LEU A 53 19.62 -2.49 3.65
C LEU A 53 19.66 -3.64 4.67
N TYR A 54 18.95 -4.73 4.39
CA TYR A 54 18.83 -5.90 5.27
C TYR A 54 19.29 -7.18 4.54
N PRO A 55 20.60 -7.42 4.41
CA PRO A 55 21.13 -8.60 3.72
C PRO A 55 20.86 -9.92 4.45
N GLY A 56 20.41 -9.88 5.71
CA GLY A 56 20.00 -11.04 6.51
C GLY A 56 18.98 -10.64 7.59
N ASP A 57 18.44 -11.63 8.30
CA ASP A 57 17.47 -11.47 9.41
C ASP A 57 16.17 -10.73 9.03
N ARG A 58 15.77 -10.80 7.76
CA ARG A 58 14.59 -10.09 7.21
C ARG A 58 13.28 -10.49 7.89
N GLU A 59 13.21 -11.70 8.42
CA GLU A 59 12.06 -12.21 9.16
C GLU A 59 11.81 -11.46 10.48
N ASN A 60 12.84 -10.79 11.03
CA ASN A 60 12.75 -10.01 12.26
C ASN A 60 12.65 -8.50 12.03
N VAL A 61 12.60 -8.05 10.77
CA VAL A 61 12.42 -6.64 10.43
C VAL A 61 10.94 -6.31 10.35
N HIS A 62 10.54 -5.27 11.08
CA HIS A 62 9.16 -4.80 11.14
C HIS A 62 8.98 -3.61 10.20
N ILE A 63 8.01 -3.70 9.29
CA ILE A 63 7.81 -2.71 8.22
C ILE A 63 6.37 -2.20 8.25
N LEU A 64 6.21 -0.89 8.18
CA LEU A 64 4.93 -0.24 7.89
C LEU A 64 4.94 0.29 6.46
N ASP A 65 4.07 -0.25 5.61
CA ASP A 65 3.83 0.19 4.24
C ASP A 65 2.76 1.30 4.23
N ILE A 66 3.20 2.54 4.04
CA ILE A 66 2.35 3.73 4.09
C ILE A 66 1.84 4.05 2.68
N ALA A 67 0.54 4.27 2.56
CA ALA A 67 -0.17 4.32 1.28
C ALA A 67 -0.02 3.00 0.50
N ALA A 68 -0.25 1.89 1.21
CA ALA A 68 -0.07 0.54 0.70
C ALA A 68 -0.92 0.23 -0.54
N GLY A 69 -2.03 0.96 -0.75
CA GLY A 69 -2.93 0.75 -1.87
C GLY A 69 -3.44 -0.70 -1.92
N THR A 70 -3.43 -1.29 -3.11
CA THR A 70 -3.78 -2.71 -3.30
C THR A 70 -2.67 -3.68 -2.87
N GLY A 71 -1.56 -3.19 -2.32
CA GLY A 71 -0.56 -4.03 -1.65
C GLY A 71 0.59 -4.53 -2.52
N PHE A 72 0.90 -3.86 -3.64
CA PHE A 72 1.98 -4.31 -4.52
C PHE A 72 3.35 -4.30 -3.83
N VAL A 73 3.64 -3.31 -2.99
CA VAL A 73 4.93 -3.23 -2.26
C VAL A 73 5.04 -4.41 -1.29
N GLY A 74 3.99 -4.72 -0.53
CA GLY A 74 3.94 -5.87 0.37
C GLY A 74 4.22 -7.20 -0.33
N GLU A 75 3.69 -7.43 -1.53
CA GLU A 75 4.01 -8.64 -2.31
C GLU A 75 5.48 -8.72 -2.69
N GLN A 76 6.11 -7.60 -3.05
CA GLN A 76 7.53 -7.59 -3.39
C GLN A 76 8.41 -7.76 -2.15
N LEU A 77 8.03 -7.17 -1.01
CA LEU A 77 8.70 -7.39 0.28
C LEU A 77 8.62 -8.85 0.72
N ALA A 78 7.46 -9.49 0.56
CA ALA A 78 7.27 -10.91 0.87
C ALA A 78 8.21 -11.81 0.03
N LYS A 79 8.41 -11.50 -1.26
CA LYS A 79 9.37 -12.22 -2.12
C LYS A 79 10.81 -12.10 -1.63
N HIS A 80 11.14 -11.00 -0.95
CA HIS A 80 12.45 -10.79 -0.32
C HIS A 80 12.58 -11.45 1.06
N GLY A 81 11.52 -12.05 1.60
CA GLY A 81 11.54 -12.75 2.89
C GLY A 81 11.17 -11.88 4.09
N PHE A 82 10.61 -10.68 3.87
CA PHE A 82 10.00 -9.90 4.95
C PHE A 82 8.61 -10.46 5.26
N VAL A 83 8.35 -10.77 6.53
CA VAL A 83 7.09 -11.42 6.97
C VAL A 83 6.31 -10.61 8.01
N LYS A 84 6.91 -9.54 8.55
CA LYS A 84 6.31 -8.66 9.56
C LYS A 84 6.02 -7.29 8.94
N VAL A 85 5.06 -7.29 8.02
CA VAL A 85 4.66 -6.11 7.26
C VAL A 85 3.23 -5.72 7.62
N ASP A 86 3.02 -4.47 8.00
CA ASP A 86 1.71 -3.88 8.20
C ASP A 86 1.40 -2.88 7.08
N ALA A 87 0.12 -2.72 6.74
CA ALA A 87 -0.35 -1.79 5.72
C ALA A 87 -1.11 -0.63 6.36
N LEU A 88 -0.87 0.59 5.90
CA LEU A 88 -1.69 1.76 6.18
C LEU A 88 -2.15 2.41 4.88
N ASP A 89 -3.46 2.54 4.71
CA ASP A 89 -4.05 3.26 3.58
C ASP A 89 -5.42 3.82 4.01
N PRO A 90 -5.78 5.06 3.63
CA PRO A 90 -7.08 5.62 3.99
C PRO A 90 -8.25 5.03 3.17
N SER A 91 -7.98 4.26 2.11
CA SER A 91 -8.99 3.61 1.26
C SER A 91 -9.24 2.18 1.71
N GLN A 92 -10.43 1.94 2.28
CA GLN A 92 -10.85 0.59 2.66
C GLN A 92 -10.94 -0.35 1.44
N GLY A 93 -11.40 0.16 0.29
CA GLY A 93 -11.46 -0.64 -0.94
C GLY A 93 -10.09 -1.10 -1.41
N MET A 94 -9.05 -0.26 -1.24
CA MET A 94 -7.66 -0.64 -1.51
C MET A 94 -7.16 -1.68 -0.50
N LEU A 95 -7.39 -1.47 0.80
CA LEU A 95 -7.00 -2.43 1.84
C LEU A 95 -7.68 -3.79 1.70
N ASP A 96 -8.93 -3.84 1.25
CA ASP A 96 -9.61 -5.11 0.99
C ASP A 96 -8.90 -5.93 -0.11
N LYS A 97 -8.34 -5.25 -1.13
CA LYS A 97 -7.49 -5.88 -2.15
C LYS A 97 -6.15 -6.32 -1.57
N ALA A 98 -5.50 -5.47 -0.77
CA ALA A 98 -4.25 -5.81 -0.10
C ALA A 98 -4.40 -7.02 0.83
N LYS A 99 -5.51 -7.11 1.57
CA LYS A 99 -5.84 -8.23 2.46
C LYS A 99 -5.92 -9.56 1.72
N ALA A 100 -6.51 -9.56 0.52
CA ALA A 100 -6.64 -10.77 -0.30
C ALA A 100 -5.29 -11.38 -0.72
N LYS A 101 -4.20 -10.61 -0.67
CA LYS A 101 -2.84 -11.08 -0.99
C LYS A 101 -2.19 -11.86 0.16
N GLY A 102 -2.67 -11.68 1.39
CA GLY A 102 -2.19 -12.44 2.55
C GLY A 102 -0.75 -12.16 2.97
N VAL A 103 -0.18 -11.02 2.54
CA VAL A 103 1.21 -10.62 2.83
C VAL A 103 1.37 -9.61 3.97
N TYR A 104 0.26 -9.03 4.42
CA TYR A 104 0.22 -8.07 5.54
C TYR A 104 -0.34 -8.74 6.80
N GLN A 105 0.23 -8.41 7.96
CA GLN A 105 -0.28 -8.89 9.25
C GLN A 105 -1.43 -8.00 9.75
N THR A 106 -1.23 -6.68 9.73
CA THR A 106 -2.23 -5.69 10.12
C THR A 106 -2.58 -4.77 8.96
N LEU A 107 -3.86 -4.45 8.80
CA LEU A 107 -4.33 -3.44 7.85
C LEU A 107 -4.99 -2.29 8.61
N ILE A 108 -4.47 -1.08 8.43
CA ILE A 108 -4.85 0.12 9.17
C ILE A 108 -5.54 1.08 8.20
N CYS A 109 -6.87 1.18 8.30
CA CYS A 109 -7.64 2.13 7.50
C CYS A 109 -7.59 3.52 8.11
N SER A 110 -6.52 4.28 7.80
CA SER A 110 -6.33 5.62 8.33
C SER A 110 -5.47 6.48 7.41
N TYR A 111 -5.55 7.79 7.61
CA TYR A 111 -4.58 8.73 7.06
C TYR A 111 -3.27 8.68 7.84
N PHE A 112 -2.15 8.90 7.14
CA PHE A 112 -0.89 9.26 7.76
C PHE A 112 -0.89 10.78 8.00
N ASP A 113 -1.32 11.20 9.19
CA ASP A 113 -1.37 12.59 9.60
C ASP A 113 -0.98 12.75 11.09
N GLU A 114 -1.18 13.95 11.65
CA GLU A 114 -0.83 14.25 13.04
C GLU A 114 -1.73 13.54 14.06
N LYS A 115 -2.85 12.93 13.64
CA LYS A 115 -3.72 12.20 14.56
C LYS A 115 -3.03 10.92 14.97
N LYS A 116 -2.94 10.72 16.28
CA LYS A 116 -2.48 9.45 16.84
C LYS A 116 -3.41 8.34 16.38
N LEU A 117 -2.85 7.29 15.80
CA LEU A 117 -3.58 6.08 15.46
C LEU A 117 -4.12 5.45 16.76
N ASP A 118 -5.37 4.98 16.71
CA ASP A 118 -5.98 4.22 17.81
C ASP A 118 -5.50 2.76 17.79
N ILE A 119 -4.18 2.62 17.97
CA ILE A 119 -3.48 1.35 17.99
C ILE A 119 -2.65 1.34 19.27
N ALA A 120 -2.80 0.30 20.08
CA ALA A 120 -2.04 0.18 21.32
C ALA A 120 -0.54 0.02 21.00
N PRO A 121 0.36 0.49 21.88
CA PRO A 121 1.78 0.22 21.74
C PRO A 121 2.03 -1.30 21.58
N GLY A 122 2.72 -1.69 20.50
CA GLY A 122 3.00 -3.10 20.18
C GLY A 122 1.86 -3.88 19.53
N GLN A 123 0.79 -3.22 19.05
CA GLN A 123 -0.25 -3.85 18.22
C GLN A 123 0.04 -3.80 16.71
N CYS A 124 0.86 -2.85 16.25
CA CYS A 124 1.59 -3.01 15.01
C CYS A 124 2.82 -3.87 15.31
N ASN A 125 3.31 -4.61 14.32
CA ASN A 125 4.55 -5.36 14.45
C ASN A 125 5.63 -4.50 15.09
#